data_AF-A0A2E6SXS5-F1
#
_entry.id   AF-A0A2E6SXS5-F1
#
_cell.length_a   1.000
_cell.length_b   1.000
_cell.length_c   1.000
_cell.angle_alpha   90.00
_cell.angle_beta   90.00
_cell.angle_gamma   90.00
#
_symmetry.space_group_name_H-M   'P 1'
#
loop_
_entity.id
_entity.type
_entity.pdbx_description
1 polymer ?
#
loop_
_entity_poly.entity_id
_entity_poly.type
_entity_poly.pdbx_seq_one_letter_code
_entity_poly.pdbx_strand_id
1 'polypeptide(L)'
;MKKVANTFLIISSVLIFTGFLFKNMHWPGGTISLILGTVLSLFGMLFYFIARYKNKYNVKIATYSVYFYFFVMVIGTGYYSAIGASRDLLNSFHEVNVRIEKSNESLLDLISNHNSEGMLLYNDIEKHKLALMCGGEMSTTLISKEEVMNRYCANGIPLYKANQDIAALYFLIDGTGEELVKSLKKVRKDYALALGHDFNLMESFEESVSPYEVDGPNVTWINSLCEHLPMIAVLPKLSSVQNQILHCELALQK
;
A
#
# COMPACT_ATOMS: atom_id res chain seq x y z
N MET A 1 -21.67 5.63 -44.38
CA MET A 1 -21.71 5.01 -43.04
C MET A 1 -20.37 4.45 -42.55
N LYS A 2 -19.53 3.83 -43.40
CA LYS A 2 -18.19 3.34 -42.98
C LYS A 2 -17.28 4.43 -42.38
N LYS A 3 -17.21 5.60 -43.04
CA LYS A 3 -16.44 6.76 -42.54
C LYS A 3 -16.95 7.23 -41.17
N VAL A 4 -18.28 7.34 -41.02
CA VAL A 4 -18.93 7.71 -39.75
C VAL A 4 -18.59 6.72 -38.65
N ALA A 5 -18.77 5.42 -38.88
CA ALA A 5 -18.41 4.38 -37.91
C ALA A 5 -16.93 4.48 -37.49
N ASN A 6 -16.03 4.70 -38.45
CA ASN A 6 -14.61 4.84 -38.17
C ASN A 6 -14.31 6.08 -37.31
N THR A 7 -14.87 7.24 -37.68
CA THR A 7 -14.70 8.49 -36.91
C THR A 7 -15.17 8.33 -35.46
N PHE A 8 -16.34 7.73 -35.25
CA PHE A 8 -16.86 7.48 -33.91
C PHE A 8 -15.96 6.53 -33.11
N LEU A 9 -15.49 5.43 -33.71
CA LEU A 9 -14.63 4.45 -33.03
C LEU A 9 -13.24 5.02 -32.69
N ILE A 10 -12.68 5.86 -33.56
CA ILE A 10 -11.40 6.53 -33.27
C ILE A 10 -11.57 7.52 -32.13
N ILE A 11 -12.58 8.40 -32.20
CA ILE A 11 -12.84 9.40 -31.15
C ILE A 11 -13.16 8.69 -29.82
N SER A 12 -13.95 7.62 -29.83
CA SER A 12 -14.24 6.86 -28.60
C SER A 12 -12.97 6.26 -28.02
N SER A 13 -12.09 5.69 -28.85
CA SER A 13 -10.86 5.06 -28.38
C SER A 13 -9.93 6.09 -27.73
N VAL A 14 -9.82 7.30 -28.32
CA VAL A 14 -9.05 8.40 -27.73
C VAL A 14 -9.67 8.86 -26.41
N LEU A 15 -10.99 9.06 -26.34
CA LEU A 15 -11.66 9.49 -25.11
C LEU A 15 -11.55 8.45 -23.99
N ILE A 16 -11.66 7.17 -24.33
CA ILE A 16 -11.50 6.07 -23.36
C ILE A 16 -10.06 6.08 -22.85
N PHE A 17 -9.06 6.10 -23.74
CA PHE A 17 -7.65 6.12 -23.38
C PHE A 17 -7.27 7.34 -22.51
N THR A 18 -7.68 8.55 -22.91
CA THR A 18 -7.44 9.76 -22.12
C THR A 18 -8.19 9.71 -20.78
N GLY A 19 -9.41 9.18 -20.77
CA GLY A 19 -10.21 9.01 -19.56
C GLY A 19 -9.55 8.07 -18.55
N PHE A 20 -8.92 6.98 -19.03
CA PHE A 20 -8.08 6.10 -18.23
C PHE A 20 -6.90 6.86 -17.62
N LEU A 21 -6.12 7.56 -18.44
CA LEU A 21 -4.97 8.35 -17.97
C LEU A 21 -5.38 9.37 -16.91
N PHE A 22 -6.44 10.13 -17.16
CA PHE A 22 -6.90 11.16 -16.21
C PHE A 22 -7.39 10.55 -14.91
N LYS A 23 -8.08 9.42 -14.97
CA LYS A 23 -8.53 8.71 -13.77
C LYS A 23 -7.34 8.22 -12.93
N ASN A 24 -6.25 7.78 -13.55
CA ASN A 24 -5.02 7.40 -12.84
C ASN A 24 -4.30 8.59 -12.22
N MET A 25 -4.20 9.68 -12.98
CA MET A 25 -3.53 10.91 -12.51
C MET A 25 -4.38 11.71 -11.52
N HIS A 26 -5.57 11.22 -11.16
CA HIS A 26 -6.56 11.93 -10.33
C HIS A 26 -6.98 13.29 -10.92
N TRP A 27 -6.84 13.45 -12.23
CA TRP A 27 -7.22 14.68 -12.92
C TRP A 27 -8.74 14.74 -13.11
N PRO A 28 -9.32 15.96 -13.03
CA PRO A 28 -10.75 16.13 -13.20
C PRO A 28 -11.18 15.70 -14.61
N GLY A 29 -12.39 15.14 -14.72
CA GLY A 29 -12.97 14.75 -16.01
C GLY A 29 -12.63 13.35 -16.52
N GLY A 30 -11.78 12.57 -15.83
CA GLY A 30 -11.47 11.18 -16.23
C GLY A 30 -12.72 10.30 -16.36
N THR A 31 -13.61 10.33 -15.35
CA THR A 31 -14.89 9.60 -15.39
C THR A 31 -15.81 10.09 -16.52
N ILE A 32 -15.86 11.40 -16.77
CA ILE A 32 -16.71 11.98 -17.82
C ILE A 32 -16.21 11.54 -19.21
N SER A 33 -14.90 11.59 -19.44
CA SER A 33 -14.28 11.15 -20.69
C SER A 33 -14.54 9.66 -20.96
N LEU A 34 -14.46 8.81 -19.94
CA LEU A 34 -14.78 7.39 -20.04
C LEU A 34 -16.24 7.13 -20.42
N ILE A 35 -17.18 7.83 -19.77
CA ILE A 35 -18.62 7.68 -20.07
C ILE A 35 -18.89 8.12 -21.51
N LEU A 36 -18.42 9.30 -21.92
CA LEU A 36 -18.60 9.83 -23.27
C LEU A 36 -17.99 8.92 -24.32
N GLY A 37 -16.75 8.46 -24.09
CA GLY A 37 -16.07 7.52 -24.97
C GLY A 37 -16.83 6.20 -25.11
N THR A 38 -17.33 5.66 -23.99
CA THR A 38 -18.12 4.41 -24.00
C THR A 38 -19.43 4.59 -24.78
N VAL A 39 -20.16 5.68 -24.55
CA VAL A 39 -21.40 5.99 -25.28
C VAL A 39 -21.13 6.17 -26.78
N LEU A 40 -20.10 6.91 -27.16
CA LEU A 40 -19.72 7.06 -28.57
C LEU A 40 -19.35 5.71 -29.21
N SER A 41 -18.71 4.81 -28.47
CA SER A 41 -18.32 3.50 -28.99
C SER A 41 -19.53 2.63 -29.32
N LEU A 42 -20.63 2.73 -28.56
CA LEU A 42 -21.88 2.03 -28.86
C LEU A 42 -22.46 2.49 -30.20
N PHE A 43 -22.49 3.81 -30.45
CA PHE A 43 -22.92 4.35 -31.75
C PHE A 43 -21.96 3.96 -32.88
N GLY A 44 -20.65 4.00 -32.64
CA GLY A 44 -19.63 3.57 -33.60
C GLY A 44 -19.80 2.10 -34.02
N MET A 45 -20.01 1.21 -33.05
CA MET A 45 -20.27 -0.22 -33.28
C MET A 45 -21.59 -0.45 -34.00
N LEU A 46 -22.66 0.26 -33.62
CA LEU A 46 -23.94 0.17 -34.30
C LEU A 46 -23.81 0.53 -35.79
N PHE A 47 -23.17 1.66 -36.11
CA PHE A 47 -22.95 2.07 -37.49
C PHE A 47 -22.02 1.12 -38.25
N TYR A 48 -21.03 0.53 -37.57
CA TYR A 48 -20.19 -0.51 -38.15
C TYR A 48 -21.00 -1.73 -38.57
N PHE A 49 -21.85 -2.26 -37.69
CA PHE A 49 -22.69 -3.43 -37.99
C PHE A 49 -23.65 -3.16 -39.15
N ILE A 50 -24.33 -2.00 -39.18
CA ILE A 50 -25.23 -1.65 -40.29
C ILE A 50 -24.43 -1.51 -41.59
N ALA A 51 -23.26 -0.89 -41.55
CA ALA A 51 -22.40 -0.75 -42.73
C ALA A 51 -21.86 -2.09 -43.23
N ARG A 52 -21.59 -3.05 -42.33
CA ARG A 52 -21.12 -4.39 -42.68
C ARG A 52 -22.25 -5.26 -43.24
N TYR A 53 -23.44 -5.19 -42.66
CA TYR A 53 -24.63 -5.88 -43.16
C TYR A 53 -24.95 -5.47 -44.61
N LYS A 54 -24.89 -4.17 -44.91
CA LYS A 54 -25.18 -3.66 -46.27
C LYS A 54 -24.10 -3.90 -47.31
N ASN A 55 -22.85 -4.21 -46.92
CA ASN A 55 -21.70 -4.10 -47.83
C ASN A 55 -20.68 -5.22 -47.60
N LYS A 56 -21.06 -6.45 -48.00
CA LYS A 56 -20.39 -7.71 -47.63
C LYS A 56 -18.92 -7.84 -48.07
N TYR A 57 -18.52 -7.22 -49.18
CA TYR A 57 -17.22 -7.50 -49.83
C TYR A 57 -16.11 -6.45 -49.63
N ASN A 58 -16.37 -5.28 -48.99
CA ASN A 58 -15.43 -4.15 -49.07
C ASN A 58 -15.27 -3.36 -47.75
N VAL A 59 -15.02 -4.04 -46.63
CA VAL A 59 -15.06 -3.43 -45.26
C VAL A 59 -13.69 -3.33 -44.56
N LYS A 60 -12.58 -3.65 -45.23
CA LYS A 60 -11.24 -3.81 -44.63
C LYS A 60 -10.82 -2.65 -43.70
N ILE A 61 -11.00 -1.39 -44.11
CA ILE A 61 -10.61 -0.21 -43.32
C ILE A 61 -11.39 -0.05 -42.01
N ALA A 62 -12.70 -0.31 -42.01
CA ALA A 62 -13.50 -0.18 -40.78
C ALA A 62 -13.24 -1.35 -39.81
N THR A 63 -12.72 -2.47 -40.32
CA THR A 63 -12.36 -3.63 -39.49
C THR A 63 -11.10 -3.35 -38.65
N TYR A 64 -10.11 -2.62 -39.17
CA TYR A 64 -8.93 -2.24 -38.37
C TYR A 64 -9.27 -1.37 -37.16
N SER A 65 -10.18 -0.42 -37.33
CA SER A 65 -10.62 0.47 -36.24
C SER A 65 -11.38 -0.27 -35.15
N VAL A 66 -12.12 -1.31 -35.53
CA VAL A 66 -12.76 -2.21 -34.56
C VAL A 66 -11.70 -3.00 -33.79
N TYR A 67 -10.68 -3.54 -34.46
CA TYR A 67 -9.57 -4.22 -33.76
C TYR A 67 -8.84 -3.28 -32.81
N PHE A 68 -8.56 -2.04 -33.23
CA PHE A 68 -7.93 -1.04 -32.37
C PHE A 68 -8.82 -0.71 -31.15
N TYR A 69 -10.12 -0.53 -31.34
CA TYR A 69 -11.06 -0.33 -30.24
C TYR A 69 -11.05 -1.51 -29.26
N PHE A 70 -11.11 -2.76 -29.75
CA PHE A 70 -11.03 -3.94 -28.88
C PHE A 70 -9.69 -4.03 -28.14
N PHE A 71 -8.59 -3.68 -28.80
CA PHE A 71 -7.27 -3.61 -28.18
C PHE A 71 -7.25 -2.60 -27.01
N VAL A 72 -7.77 -1.37 -27.23
CA VAL A 72 -7.89 -0.35 -26.17
C VAL A 72 -8.81 -0.81 -25.04
N MET A 73 -9.93 -1.48 -25.37
CA MET A 73 -10.87 -1.98 -24.36
C MET A 73 -10.26 -3.10 -23.51
N VAL A 74 -9.58 -4.08 -24.13
CA VAL A 74 -8.94 -5.19 -23.40
C VAL A 74 -7.82 -4.67 -22.49
N ILE A 75 -6.98 -3.76 -22.99
CA ILE A 75 -5.96 -3.12 -22.16
C ILE A 75 -6.60 -2.34 -21.02
N GLY A 76 -7.64 -1.55 -21.32
CA GLY A 76 -8.34 -0.75 -20.33
C GLY A 76 -9.00 -1.59 -19.23
N THR A 77 -9.72 -2.64 -19.58
CA THR A 77 -10.39 -3.51 -18.59
C THR A 77 -9.37 -4.34 -17.81
N GLY A 78 -8.34 -4.89 -18.46
CA GLY A 78 -7.25 -5.58 -17.78
C GLY A 78 -6.54 -4.68 -16.78
N TYR A 79 -6.28 -3.43 -17.17
CA TYR A 79 -5.68 -2.43 -16.30
C TYR A 79 -6.59 -2.06 -15.11
N TYR A 80 -7.91 -1.89 -15.31
CA TYR A 80 -8.84 -1.66 -14.21
C TYR A 80 -8.87 -2.82 -13.20
N SER A 81 -8.84 -4.06 -13.70
CA SER A 81 -8.78 -5.25 -12.85
C SER A 81 -7.49 -5.28 -12.02
N ALA A 82 -6.36 -4.87 -12.60
CA ALA A 82 -5.08 -4.79 -11.91
C ALA A 82 -5.10 -3.76 -10.77
N ILE A 83 -5.71 -2.57 -10.98
CA ILE A 83 -5.88 -1.58 -9.90
C ILE A 83 -6.75 -2.13 -8.77
N GLY A 84 -7.82 -2.86 -9.11
CA GLY A 84 -8.68 -3.53 -8.13
C GLY A 84 -7.88 -4.47 -7.23
N ALA A 85 -7.07 -5.35 -7.84
CA ALA A 85 -6.19 -6.27 -7.11
C ALA A 85 -5.20 -5.52 -6.20
N SER A 86 -4.57 -4.44 -6.68
CA SER A 86 -3.67 -3.61 -5.86
C SER A 86 -4.39 -2.98 -4.66
N ARG A 87 -5.63 -2.51 -4.85
CA ARG A 87 -6.43 -1.93 -3.76
C ARG A 87 -6.75 -2.98 -2.69
N ASP A 88 -7.11 -4.20 -3.12
CA ASP A 88 -7.45 -5.29 -2.22
C ASP A 88 -6.21 -5.79 -1.47
N LEU A 89 -5.04 -5.79 -2.11
CA LEU A 89 -3.75 -6.05 -1.47
C LEU A 89 -3.38 -4.97 -0.43
N LEU A 90 -3.61 -3.69 -0.71
CA LEU A 90 -3.41 -2.64 0.30
C LEU A 90 -4.38 -2.78 1.48
N ASN A 91 -5.61 -3.23 1.23
CA ASN A 91 -6.58 -3.50 2.28
C ASN A 91 -6.19 -4.71 3.14
N SER A 92 -5.59 -5.75 2.54
CA SER A 92 -5.14 -6.92 3.31
C SER A 92 -4.03 -6.57 4.29
N PHE A 93 -3.10 -5.67 3.92
CA PHE A 93 -2.11 -5.14 4.87
C PHE A 93 -2.76 -4.41 6.04
N HIS A 94 -3.80 -3.61 5.79
CA HIS A 94 -4.55 -2.96 6.86
C HIS A 94 -5.22 -3.98 7.79
N GLU A 95 -5.85 -5.00 7.22
CA GLU A 95 -6.51 -6.05 8.00
C GLU A 95 -5.51 -6.84 8.86
N VAL A 96 -4.34 -7.19 8.29
CA VAL A 96 -3.24 -7.82 9.03
C VAL A 96 -2.80 -6.92 10.18
N ASN A 97 -2.61 -5.63 9.94
CA ASN A 97 -2.25 -4.67 10.97
C ASN A 97 -3.29 -4.66 12.11
N VAL A 98 -4.58 -4.53 11.80
CA VAL A 98 -5.66 -4.54 12.80
C VAL A 98 -5.69 -5.83 13.61
N ARG A 99 -5.45 -6.99 12.98
CA ARG A 99 -5.38 -8.28 13.68
C ARG A 99 -4.19 -8.35 14.65
N ILE A 100 -3.02 -7.88 14.24
CA ILE A 100 -1.83 -7.83 15.10
C ILE A 100 -2.06 -6.84 16.26
N GLU A 101 -2.62 -5.66 16.01
CA GLU A 101 -2.96 -4.70 17.06
C GLU A 101 -3.88 -5.29 18.12
N LYS A 102 -4.94 -5.99 17.70
CA LYS A 102 -5.85 -6.66 18.63
C LYS A 102 -5.15 -7.75 19.46
N SER A 103 -4.20 -8.46 18.85
CA SER A 103 -3.35 -9.40 19.57
C SER A 103 -2.45 -8.69 20.58
N ASN A 104 -1.88 -7.54 20.21
CA ASN A 104 -1.03 -6.74 21.11
C ASN A 104 -1.82 -6.23 22.31
N GLU A 105 -3.04 -5.72 22.10
CA GLU A 105 -3.94 -5.31 23.19
C GLU A 105 -4.20 -6.46 24.16
N SER A 106 -4.49 -7.65 23.63
CA SER A 106 -4.74 -8.84 24.46
C SER A 106 -3.53 -9.28 25.27
N LEU A 107 -2.31 -9.13 24.73
CA LEU A 107 -1.06 -9.44 25.46
C LEU A 107 -0.70 -8.35 26.46
N LEU A 108 -0.99 -7.09 26.14
CA LEU A 108 -0.73 -5.94 27.00
C LEU A 108 -1.53 -6.06 28.31
N ASP A 109 -2.78 -6.51 28.23
CA ASP A 109 -3.64 -6.76 29.40
C ASP A 109 -3.06 -7.82 30.37
N LEU A 110 -2.17 -8.69 29.89
CA LEU A 110 -1.52 -9.73 30.69
C LEU A 110 -0.22 -9.27 31.35
N ILE A 111 0.35 -8.13 30.93
CA ILE A 111 1.63 -7.62 31.41
C ILE A 111 1.38 -6.77 32.66
N SER A 112 1.96 -7.17 33.79
CA SER A 112 1.83 -6.43 35.05
C SER A 112 2.80 -5.25 35.21
N ASN A 113 3.99 -5.32 34.59
CA ASN A 113 5.01 -4.29 34.70
C ASN A 113 5.11 -3.45 33.42
N HIS A 114 4.55 -2.24 33.44
CA HIS A 114 4.58 -1.33 32.29
C HIS A 114 5.82 -0.42 32.21
N ASN A 115 6.75 -0.53 33.18
CA ASN A 115 7.92 0.36 33.26
C ASN A 115 9.23 -0.30 32.81
N SER A 116 9.18 -1.49 32.21
CA SER A 116 10.37 -2.14 31.63
C SER A 116 10.87 -1.40 30.39
N GLU A 117 12.16 -1.55 30.07
CA GLU A 117 12.75 -0.93 28.87
C GLU A 117 12.05 -1.40 27.57
N GLY A 118 11.59 -2.64 27.52
CA GLY A 118 10.80 -3.14 26.39
C GLY A 118 9.46 -2.44 26.27
N MET A 119 8.77 -2.19 27.39
CA MET A 119 7.51 -1.43 27.37
C MET A 119 7.71 0.04 26.96
N LEU A 120 8.84 0.65 27.31
CA LEU A 120 9.20 1.99 26.81
C LEU A 120 9.40 1.97 25.29
N LEU A 121 10.10 0.96 24.75
CA LEU A 121 10.27 0.78 23.31
C LEU A 121 8.96 0.46 22.58
N TYR A 122 8.08 -0.34 23.19
CA TYR A 122 6.73 -0.60 22.65
C TYR A 122 5.95 0.72 22.44
N ASN A 123 5.98 1.61 23.44
CA ASN A 123 5.33 2.92 23.37
C ASN A 123 6.02 3.85 22.37
N ASP A 124 7.32 3.73 22.19
CA ASP A 124 8.08 4.51 21.20
C ASP A 124 7.71 4.10 19.76
N ILE A 125 7.61 2.79 19.50
CA ILE A 125 7.12 2.26 18.21
C ILE A 125 5.68 2.72 17.94
N GLU A 126 4.84 2.80 18.99
CA GLU A 126 3.48 3.32 18.84
C GLU A 126 3.49 4.78 18.37
N LYS A 127 4.38 5.62 18.89
CA LYS A 127 4.53 7.01 18.44
C LYS A 127 4.93 7.09 16.97
N HIS A 128 5.88 6.25 16.54
CA HIS A 128 6.28 6.19 15.13
C HIS A 128 5.11 5.77 14.22
N LYS A 129 4.33 4.75 14.61
CA LYS A 129 3.14 4.33 13.86
C LYS A 129 2.12 5.47 13.75
N LEU A 130 1.85 6.18 14.84
CA LEU A 130 0.93 7.32 14.83
C LEU A 130 1.44 8.47 13.94
N ALA A 131 2.74 8.76 13.96
CA ALA A 131 3.34 9.75 13.07
C ALA A 131 3.18 9.37 11.59
N LEU A 132 3.39 8.09 11.23
CA LEU A 132 3.17 7.60 9.87
C LEU A 132 1.71 7.72 9.44
N MET A 133 0.76 7.40 10.33
CA MET A 133 -0.68 7.57 10.07
C MET A 133 -1.08 9.03 9.87
N CYS A 134 -0.34 9.97 10.49
CA CYS A 134 -0.48 11.41 10.32
C CYS A 134 0.27 11.98 9.09
N GLY A 135 0.83 11.14 8.22
CA GLY A 135 1.52 11.60 7.02
C GLY A 135 3.04 11.82 7.17
N GLY A 136 3.63 11.32 8.26
CA GLY A 136 5.06 11.47 8.55
C GLY A 136 5.40 12.68 9.42
N GLU A 137 4.41 13.48 9.85
CA GLU A 137 4.65 14.56 10.79
C GLU A 137 4.53 14.05 12.23
N MET A 138 5.59 14.24 13.02
CA MET A 138 5.53 14.04 14.46
C MET A 138 4.72 15.19 15.06
N SER A 139 3.41 14.99 15.23
CA SER A 139 2.56 15.99 15.86
C SER A 139 3.09 16.33 17.25
N THR A 140 3.64 17.54 17.41
CA THR A 140 4.04 18.11 18.71
C THR A 140 2.84 18.33 19.63
N THR A 141 1.63 18.29 19.08
CA THR A 141 0.37 18.20 19.83
C THR A 141 0.09 16.75 20.20
N LEU A 142 -0.10 16.49 21.50
CA LEU A 142 -0.65 15.24 22.06
C LEU A 142 -2.05 14.98 21.47
N ILE A 143 -2.10 14.48 20.25
CA ILE A 143 -3.32 13.96 19.63
C ILE A 143 -3.52 12.55 20.20
N SER A 144 -4.69 12.27 20.75
CA SER A 144 -4.99 10.94 21.28
C SER A 144 -4.98 9.89 20.16
N LYS A 145 -4.63 8.64 20.46
CA LYS A 145 -4.66 7.51 19.49
C LYS A 145 -5.99 7.47 18.73
N GLU A 146 -7.10 7.69 19.42
CA GLU A 146 -8.44 7.69 18.85
C GLU A 146 -8.65 8.82 17.83
N GLU A 147 -8.12 10.02 18.11
CA GLU A 147 -8.21 11.15 17.18
C GLU A 147 -7.33 10.92 15.93
N VAL A 148 -6.14 10.34 16.09
CA VAL A 148 -5.31 9.93 14.95
C VAL A 148 -6.05 8.90 14.10
N MET A 149 -6.65 7.88 14.71
CA MET A 149 -7.38 6.84 14.00
C MET A 149 -8.61 7.39 13.25
N ASN A 150 -9.33 8.34 13.84
CA ASN A 150 -10.46 9.01 13.19
C ASN A 150 -10.04 9.85 11.99
N ARG A 151 -8.89 10.54 12.07
CA ARG A 151 -8.32 11.29 10.94
C ARG A 151 -7.77 10.36 9.86
N TYR A 152 -7.11 9.29 10.28
CA TYR A 152 -6.49 8.29 9.41
C TYR A 152 -7.53 7.52 8.58
N CYS A 153 -8.69 7.22 9.15
CA CYS A 153 -9.74 6.45 8.49
C CYS A 153 -10.89 7.34 8.02
N ALA A 154 -10.78 7.93 6.82
CA ALA A 154 -11.93 8.58 6.19
C ALA A 154 -12.89 7.53 5.62
N ASN A 155 -14.09 7.40 6.21
CA ASN A 155 -15.10 6.38 5.83
C ASN A 155 -14.58 4.92 5.92
N GLY A 156 -13.73 4.62 6.89
CA GLY A 156 -13.15 3.29 7.07
C GLY A 156 -12.05 2.93 6.05
N ILE A 157 -11.60 3.89 5.25
CA ILE A 157 -10.49 3.72 4.32
C ILE A 157 -9.26 4.46 4.87
N PRO A 158 -8.15 3.75 5.11
CA PRO A 158 -6.89 4.37 5.49
C PRO A 158 -6.41 5.41 4.47
N LEU A 159 -6.24 6.66 4.92
CA LEU A 159 -5.60 7.73 4.16
C LEU A 159 -4.11 7.41 3.96
N TYR A 160 -3.56 7.86 2.82
CA TYR A 160 -2.14 7.68 2.47
C TYR A 160 -1.61 6.24 2.40
N LYS A 161 -2.48 5.23 2.49
CA LYS A 161 -2.08 3.81 2.54
C LYS A 161 -1.18 3.35 1.39
N ALA A 162 -1.31 3.96 0.23
CA ALA A 162 -0.53 3.63 -0.97
C ALA A 162 0.74 4.48 -1.13
N ASN A 163 0.95 5.49 -0.27
CA ASN A 163 2.08 6.38 -0.38
C ASN A 163 3.36 5.65 0.06
N GLN A 164 4.33 5.56 -0.84
CA GLN A 164 5.60 4.86 -0.65
C GLN A 164 6.70 5.74 -0.05
N ASP A 165 6.48 7.06 -0.02
CA ASP A 165 7.51 8.02 0.37
C ASP A 165 7.44 8.36 1.85
N ILE A 166 6.24 8.32 2.47
CA ILE A 166 6.04 8.74 3.87
C ILE A 166 6.99 8.03 4.83
N ALA A 167 7.08 6.70 4.73
CA ALA A 167 7.89 5.93 5.67
C ALA A 167 9.39 6.14 5.43
N ALA A 168 9.82 6.25 4.17
CA ALA A 168 11.21 6.54 3.82
C ALA A 168 11.62 7.96 4.26
N LEU A 169 10.76 8.96 4.04
CA LEU A 169 10.96 10.33 4.52
C LEU A 169 11.12 10.34 6.04
N TYR A 170 10.15 9.74 6.74
CA TYR A 170 10.12 9.74 8.19
C TYR A 170 11.30 9.01 8.84
N PHE A 171 11.66 7.82 8.34
CA PHE A 171 12.69 7.00 8.98
C PHE A 171 14.11 7.25 8.47
N LEU A 172 14.29 7.48 7.15
CA LEU A 172 15.61 7.62 6.54
C LEU A 172 16.05 9.07 6.43
N ILE A 173 15.14 9.99 6.11
CA ILE A 173 15.49 11.41 5.89
C ILE A 173 15.43 12.20 7.20
N ASP A 174 14.39 12.03 8.01
CA ASP A 174 14.28 12.72 9.31
C ASP A 174 15.15 12.07 10.40
N GLY A 175 15.78 10.92 10.11
CA GLY A 175 16.74 10.26 11.00
C GLY A 175 16.13 9.50 12.19
N THR A 176 14.80 9.49 12.34
CA THR A 176 14.11 8.80 13.45
C THR A 176 14.36 7.28 13.47
N GLY A 177 14.67 6.70 12.31
CA GLY A 177 14.93 5.28 12.17
C GLY A 177 16.22 4.80 12.85
N GLU A 178 17.26 5.63 12.88
CA GLU A 178 18.54 5.27 13.53
C GLU A 178 18.37 5.14 15.05
N GLU A 179 17.61 6.06 15.66
CA GLU A 179 17.29 6.03 17.08
C GLU A 179 16.48 4.78 17.43
N LEU A 180 15.45 4.47 16.63
CA LEU A 180 14.64 3.26 16.80
C LEU A 180 15.50 1.99 16.72
N VAL A 181 16.40 1.90 15.73
CA VAL A 181 17.31 0.74 15.59
C VAL A 181 18.24 0.61 16.80
N LYS A 182 18.73 1.73 17.34
CA LYS A 182 19.59 1.73 18.54
C LYS A 182 18.84 1.22 19.76
N SER A 183 17.61 1.68 19.98
CA SER A 183 16.75 1.25 21.09
C SER A 183 16.38 -0.24 20.98
N LEU A 184 16.05 -0.71 19.77
CA LEU A 184 15.80 -2.13 19.49
C LEU A 184 17.02 -3.01 19.80
N LYS A 185 18.22 -2.60 19.35
CA LYS A 185 19.46 -3.33 19.63
C LYS A 185 19.78 -3.41 21.12
N LYS A 186 19.40 -2.39 21.90
CA LYS A 186 19.61 -2.37 23.35
C LYS A 186 18.68 -3.38 24.03
N VAL A 187 17.36 -3.23 23.87
CA VAL A 187 16.35 -4.11 24.48
C VAL A 187 16.59 -5.58 24.13
N ARG A 188 16.99 -5.85 22.88
CA ARG A 188 17.33 -7.21 22.46
C ARG A 188 18.49 -7.82 23.23
N LYS A 189 19.56 -7.05 23.49
CA LYS A 189 20.69 -7.54 24.30
C LYS A 189 20.23 -7.89 25.71
N ASP A 190 19.36 -7.06 26.28
CA ASP A 190 18.83 -7.27 27.62
C ASP A 190 17.96 -8.53 27.67
N TYR A 191 17.13 -8.77 26.65
CA TYR A 191 16.36 -10.02 26.53
C TYR A 191 17.23 -11.26 26.32
N ALA A 192 18.27 -11.17 25.48
CA ALA A 192 19.19 -12.29 25.26
C ALA A 192 19.93 -12.68 26.56
N LEU A 193 20.30 -11.68 27.38
CA LEU A 193 20.91 -11.91 28.69
C LEU A 193 19.93 -12.52 29.70
N ALA A 194 18.66 -12.10 29.67
CA ALA A 194 17.67 -12.52 30.66
C ALA A 194 16.98 -13.85 30.33
N LEU A 195 16.70 -14.14 29.06
CA LEU A 195 15.96 -15.33 28.61
C LEU A 195 16.88 -16.45 28.08
N GLY A 196 18.16 -16.16 27.87
CA GLY A 196 19.13 -17.10 27.27
C GLY A 196 19.06 -17.18 25.75
N HIS A 197 20.06 -17.85 25.14
CA HIS A 197 20.23 -17.93 23.68
C HIS A 197 19.16 -18.76 22.96
N ASP A 198 18.38 -19.59 23.66
CA ASP A 198 17.38 -20.49 23.06
C ASP A 198 16.03 -19.79 22.77
N PHE A 199 15.87 -18.52 23.17
CA PHE A 199 14.64 -17.76 22.96
C PHE A 199 14.67 -17.03 21.60
N ASN A 200 14.40 -17.79 20.52
CA ASN A 200 14.37 -17.32 19.10
C ASN A 200 13.21 -16.36 18.75
N LEU A 201 12.70 -15.58 19.69
CA LEU A 201 11.50 -14.75 19.45
C LEU A 201 11.76 -13.46 18.66
N MET A 202 13.03 -13.07 18.48
CA MET A 202 13.44 -11.89 17.69
C MET A 202 14.38 -12.22 16.52
N GLU A 203 14.25 -13.43 15.96
CA GLU A 203 15.06 -13.93 14.84
C GLU A 203 14.93 -13.05 13.58
N SER A 204 13.78 -12.41 13.36
CA SER A 204 13.50 -11.54 12.20
C SER A 204 14.35 -10.26 12.09
N PHE A 205 15.17 -9.93 13.09
CA PHE A 205 16.05 -8.76 13.06
C PHE A 205 17.52 -9.09 12.69
N GLU A 206 17.92 -10.36 12.76
CA GLU A 206 19.31 -10.78 12.51
C GLU A 206 19.75 -10.67 11.05
N GLU A 207 18.81 -10.59 10.11
CA GLU A 207 19.10 -10.37 8.69
C GLU A 207 19.77 -9.03 8.39
N SER A 208 19.97 -8.16 9.40
CA SER A 208 20.70 -6.88 9.26
C SER A 208 22.12 -6.86 9.83
N VAL A 209 22.63 -7.97 10.37
CA VAL A 209 23.97 -8.00 11.00
C VAL A 209 24.85 -9.15 10.49
N SER A 210 24.31 -10.15 9.80
CA SER A 210 25.13 -11.15 9.09
C SER A 210 25.13 -10.85 7.58
N PRO A 211 26.31 -10.76 6.93
CA PRO A 211 26.37 -10.59 5.49
C PRO A 211 25.86 -11.87 4.83
N TYR A 212 24.61 -11.89 4.40
CA TYR A 212 24.21 -12.81 3.35
C TYR A 212 24.72 -12.22 2.04
N GLU A 213 25.89 -12.69 1.60
CA GLU A 213 26.36 -12.55 0.22
C GLU A 213 25.39 -13.29 -0.70
N VAL A 214 24.31 -12.61 -1.07
CA VAL A 214 23.50 -12.97 -2.23
C VAL A 214 23.45 -11.72 -3.08
N ASP A 215 24.46 -11.55 -3.93
CA ASP A 215 24.58 -10.55 -5.01
C ASP A 215 23.82 -9.23 -4.76
N GLY A 216 24.35 -8.37 -3.89
CA GLY A 216 23.79 -7.03 -3.66
C GLY A 216 24.46 -6.22 -2.55
N PRO A 217 24.19 -4.91 -2.48
CA PRO A 217 24.62 -4.08 -1.36
C PRO A 217 23.92 -4.50 -0.06
N ASN A 218 24.63 -4.44 1.07
CA ASN A 218 24.05 -4.67 2.40
C ASN A 218 22.89 -3.68 2.65
N VAL A 219 21.66 -4.20 2.72
CA VAL A 219 20.46 -3.40 3.05
C VAL A 219 20.28 -3.41 4.56
N THR A 220 20.24 -2.23 5.18
CA THR A 220 19.97 -2.14 6.62
C THR A 220 18.53 -2.56 6.93
N TRP A 221 18.24 -2.96 8.18
CA TRP A 221 16.86 -3.27 8.57
C TRP A 221 15.91 -2.09 8.33
N ILE A 222 16.36 -0.85 8.58
CA ILE A 222 15.52 0.33 8.40
C ILE A 222 15.21 0.59 6.92
N ASN A 223 16.19 0.39 6.03
CA ASN A 223 15.96 0.43 4.57
C ASN A 223 14.95 -0.65 4.16
N SER A 224 15.12 -1.91 4.60
CA SER A 224 14.17 -3.00 4.32
C SER A 224 12.76 -2.76 4.91
N LEU A 225 12.67 -1.99 6.00
CA LEU A 225 11.42 -1.65 6.65
C LEU A 225 10.58 -0.67 5.82
N CYS A 226 11.21 0.34 5.20
CA CYS A 226 10.48 1.50 4.67
C CYS A 226 10.83 1.92 3.23
N GLU A 227 11.95 1.47 2.67
CA GLU A 227 12.37 1.86 1.32
C GLU A 227 11.45 1.22 0.27
N HIS A 228 10.84 2.06 -0.56
CA HIS A 228 9.89 1.66 -1.62
C HIS A 228 8.64 0.89 -1.15
N LEU A 229 8.35 0.88 0.15
CA LEU A 229 7.18 0.22 0.70
C LEU A 229 6.06 1.23 0.96
N PRO A 230 4.81 0.91 0.57
CA PRO A 230 3.69 1.75 0.92
C PRO A 230 3.54 1.77 2.45
N MET A 231 3.20 2.92 3.01
CA MET A 231 3.06 3.11 4.46
C MET A 231 2.22 2.02 5.13
N ILE A 232 1.14 1.56 4.47
CA ILE A 232 0.28 0.50 5.02
C ILE A 232 0.99 -0.85 5.21
N ALA A 233 2.04 -1.14 4.44
CA ALA A 233 2.85 -2.34 4.57
C ALA A 233 3.92 -2.21 5.68
N VAL A 234 4.28 -0.98 6.07
CA VAL A 234 5.24 -0.70 7.15
C VAL A 234 4.59 -0.87 8.51
N LEU A 235 3.34 -0.42 8.68
CA LEU A 235 2.59 -0.55 9.94
C LEU A 235 2.55 -1.98 10.50
N PRO A 236 2.12 -3.03 9.77
CA PRO A 236 2.07 -4.39 10.31
C PRO A 236 3.46 -4.93 10.66
N LYS A 237 4.53 -4.49 9.98
CA LYS A 237 5.90 -4.85 10.37
C LYS A 237 6.23 -4.25 11.75
N LEU A 238 5.94 -2.98 11.99
CA LEU A 238 6.12 -2.33 13.29
C LEU A 238 5.25 -2.96 14.38
N SER A 239 3.99 -3.26 14.08
CA SER A 239 3.08 -3.96 15.00
C SER A 239 3.57 -5.38 15.33
N SER A 240 4.20 -6.06 14.36
CA SER A 240 4.84 -7.35 14.60
C SER A 240 6.04 -7.24 15.55
N VAL A 241 6.84 -6.15 15.45
CA VAL A 241 7.91 -5.89 16.43
C VAL A 241 7.34 -5.68 17.83
N GLN A 242 6.30 -4.86 17.95
CA GLN A 242 5.59 -4.65 19.21
C GLN A 242 5.07 -5.98 19.78
N ASN A 243 4.53 -6.85 18.94
CA ASN A 243 4.06 -8.17 19.34
C ASN A 243 5.18 -9.03 19.94
N GLN A 244 6.34 -9.08 19.28
CA GLN A 244 7.51 -9.81 19.77
C GLN A 244 8.03 -9.27 21.11
N ILE A 245 8.05 -7.94 21.28
CA ILE A 245 8.40 -7.30 22.56
C ILE A 245 7.46 -7.79 23.66
N LEU A 246 6.14 -7.76 23.44
CA LEU A 246 5.16 -8.20 24.43
C LEU A 246 5.34 -9.68 24.80
N HIS A 247 5.64 -10.54 23.84
CA HIS A 247 5.97 -11.95 24.11
C HIS A 247 7.22 -12.13 24.98
N CYS A 248 8.25 -11.32 24.75
CA CYS A 248 9.46 -11.33 25.60
C CYS A 248 9.16 -10.81 27.01
N GLU A 249 8.41 -9.72 27.14
CA GLU A 249 8.00 -9.17 28.44
C GLU A 249 7.15 -10.16 29.24
N LEU A 250 6.25 -10.91 28.58
CA LEU A 250 5.48 -11.96 29.23
C LEU A 250 6.34 -13.15 29.65
N ALA A 251 7.37 -13.49 28.88
CA ALA A 251 8.30 -14.55 29.24
C ALA A 251 9.14 -14.18 30.46
N LEU A 252 9.54 -12.91 30.58
CA LEU A 252 10.30 -12.39 31.73
C LEU A 252 9.51 -12.33 33.04
N GLN A 253 8.17 -12.37 32.98
CA GLN A 253 7.31 -12.38 34.16
C GLN A 253 7.13 -13.77 34.78
N LYS A 254 7.52 -14.84 34.08
CA LYS A 254 7.43 -16.22 34.55
C LYS A 254 8.66 -16.65 35.32
#